data_AF-A0A7H4P8G5-F1
#
_entry.id   AF-A0A7H4P8G5-F1
#
_cell.length_a   1.000
_cell.length_b   1.000
_cell.length_c   1.000
_cell.angle_alpha   90.00
_cell.angle_beta   90.00
_cell.angle_gamma   90.00
#
_symmetry.space_group_name_H-M   'P 1'
#
loop_
_entity.id
_entity.type
_entity.pdbx_description
1 polymer ?
#
loop_
_entity_poly.entity_id
_entity_poly.type
_entity_poly.pdbx_seq_one_letter_code
_entity_poly.pdbx_strand_id
1 'polypeptide(L)'
;MQQGVKRPPRSTGPLFEDGLLTLAGVQAGLGCALMREPLIAPYLKSGELVKIFDAAIDDGRDYYLCVRQDSDMTPNGKLLQSWLRQQALG
;
A
#
# COMPACT_ATOMS: atom_id res chain seq x y z
N MET A 1 -20.82 29.35 -11.79
CA MET A 1 -21.02 28.08 -12.53
C MET A 1 -20.81 26.92 -11.56
N GLN A 2 -21.87 26.20 -11.18
CA GLN A 2 -21.76 24.96 -10.42
C GLN A 2 -21.31 23.85 -11.37
N GLN A 3 -20.17 23.22 -11.12
CA GLN A 3 -19.56 22.22 -12.02
C GLN A 3 -20.28 20.85 -12.03
N GLY A 4 -21.61 20.77 -12.07
CA GLY A 4 -22.35 19.55 -12.45
C GLY A 4 -21.99 18.22 -11.75
N VAL A 5 -21.27 18.24 -10.62
CA VAL A 5 -20.77 17.03 -9.97
C VAL A 5 -21.97 16.32 -9.33
N LYS A 6 -22.44 15.27 -10.00
CA LYS A 6 -23.41 14.33 -9.42
C LYS A 6 -22.77 13.74 -8.17
N ARG A 7 -23.34 14.03 -7.00
CA ARG A 7 -22.93 13.40 -5.74
C ARG A 7 -23.10 11.89 -5.92
N PRO A 8 -22.05 11.08 -5.79
CA PRO A 8 -22.22 9.64 -5.84
C PRO A 8 -23.19 9.23 -4.72
N PRO A 9 -24.10 8.28 -4.97
CA PRO A 9 -24.94 7.72 -3.91
C PRO A 9 -24.04 7.24 -2.76
N ARG A 10 -24.55 7.32 -1.52
CA ARG A 10 -23.85 6.81 -0.33
C ARG A 10 -23.30 5.42 -0.64
N SER A 11 -22.00 5.20 -0.40
CA SER A 11 -21.40 3.88 -0.53
C SER A 11 -22.17 2.91 0.38
N THR A 12 -22.88 1.96 -0.22
CA THR A 12 -23.56 0.86 0.49
C THR A 12 -22.64 -0.36 0.65
N GLY A 13 -21.37 -0.23 0.26
CA GLY A 13 -20.38 -1.30 0.33
C GLY A 13 -19.65 -1.37 1.67
N PRO A 14 -18.92 -2.47 1.92
CA PRO A 14 -18.07 -2.60 3.09
C PRO A 14 -16.99 -1.51 3.11
N LEU A 15 -16.76 -0.94 4.28
CA LEU A 15 -15.62 -0.09 4.56
C LEU A 15 -14.63 -0.89 5.40
N PHE A 16 -13.37 -0.89 4.99
CA PHE A 16 -12.28 -1.53 5.71
C PHE A 16 -11.39 -0.46 6.35
N GLU A 17 -10.95 -0.72 7.58
CA GLU A 17 -10.15 0.23 8.36
C GLU A 17 -8.69 0.31 7.86
N ASP A 18 -8.20 -0.72 7.18
CA ASP A 18 -6.83 -0.77 6.66
C ASP A 18 -6.70 -1.53 5.34
N GLY A 19 -5.51 -1.44 4.75
CA GLY A 19 -5.18 -2.06 3.48
C GLY A 19 -5.10 -3.58 3.52
N LEU A 20 -4.77 -4.21 4.65
CA LEU A 20 -4.71 -5.68 4.75
C LEU A 20 -6.11 -6.28 4.81
N LEU A 21 -7.05 -5.64 5.53
CA LEU A 21 -8.46 -6.00 5.50
C LEU A 21 -9.07 -5.78 4.12
N THR A 22 -8.68 -4.69 3.44
CA THR A 22 -9.07 -4.45 2.04
C THR A 22 -8.56 -5.55 1.11
N LEU A 23 -7.29 -5.96 1.25
CA LEU A 23 -6.71 -7.08 0.50
C LEU A 23 -7.49 -8.37 0.72
N ALA A 24 -7.80 -8.72 1.97
CA ALA A 24 -8.58 -9.90 2.30
C ALA A 24 -9.98 -9.85 1.67
N GLY A 25 -10.62 -8.68 1.63
CA GLY A 25 -11.90 -8.49 0.94
C GLY A 25 -11.81 -8.74 -0.57
N VAL A 26 -10.75 -8.27 -1.22
CA VAL A 26 -10.51 -8.53 -2.66
C VAL A 26 -10.25 -10.01 -2.91
N GLN A 27 -9.42 -10.66 -2.08
CA GLN A 27 -9.14 -12.11 -2.18
C GLN A 27 -10.41 -12.96 -1.97
N ALA A 28 -11.35 -12.48 -1.14
CA ALA A 28 -12.65 -13.09 -0.95
C ALA A 28 -13.66 -12.82 -2.09
N GLY A 29 -13.26 -12.08 -3.13
CA GLY A 29 -14.11 -11.79 -4.30
C GLY A 29 -15.14 -10.69 -4.08
N LEU A 30 -14.96 -9.82 -3.07
CA LEU A 30 -15.90 -8.72 -2.80
C LEU A 30 -15.81 -7.57 -3.82
N GLY A 31 -14.79 -7.58 -4.70
CA GLY A 31 -14.64 -6.61 -5.77
C GLY A 31 -13.18 -6.30 -6.09
N CYS A 32 -12.91 -5.04 -6.45
CA CYS A 32 -11.57 -4.53 -6.72
C CYS A 32 -11.20 -3.43 -5.72
N ALA A 33 -9.90 -3.19 -5.54
CA ALA A 33 -9.40 -2.15 -4.66
C ALA A 33 -8.17 -1.44 -5.23
N LEU A 34 -7.96 -0.19 -4.80
CA LEU A 34 -6.70 0.53 -4.97
C LEU A 34 -5.73 0.08 -3.88
N MET A 35 -4.59 -0.46 -4.29
CA MET A 35 -3.62 -1.10 -3.39
C MET A 35 -2.23 -0.51 -3.59
N ARG A 36 -1.40 -0.58 -2.55
CA ARG A 36 0.03 -0.27 -2.66
C ARG A 36 0.73 -1.45 -3.32
N GLU A 37 1.24 -1.24 -4.51
CA GLU A 37 1.84 -2.29 -5.34
C GLU A 37 2.93 -3.12 -4.60
N PRO A 38 3.85 -2.52 -3.81
CA PRO A 38 4.83 -3.29 -3.06
C PRO A 38 4.22 -4.28 -2.05
N LEU A 39 3.05 -3.97 -1.49
CA LEU A 39 2.36 -4.84 -0.52
C LEU A 39 1.64 -6.01 -1.19
N ILE A 40 1.32 -5.90 -2.47
CA ILE A 40 0.58 -6.93 -3.22
C ILE A 40 1.38 -7.61 -4.33
N ALA A 41 2.65 -7.21 -4.53
CA ALA A 41 3.51 -7.74 -5.58
C ALA A 41 3.59 -9.28 -5.63
N PRO A 42 3.65 -10.03 -4.50
CA PRO A 42 3.62 -11.48 -4.54
C PRO A 42 2.34 -12.06 -5.17
N TYR A 43 1.18 -11.44 -4.92
CA TYR A 43 -0.12 -11.88 -5.43
C TYR A 43 -0.32 -11.51 -6.91
N LEU A 44 0.27 -10.39 -7.34
CA LEU A 44 0.35 -10.06 -8.78
C LEU A 44 1.24 -11.07 -9.52
N LYS A 45 2.38 -11.43 -8.93
CA LYS A 45 3.32 -12.39 -9.51
C LYS A 45 2.75 -13.81 -9.58
N SER A 46 1.96 -14.23 -8.59
CA SER A 46 1.29 -15.54 -8.60
C SER A 46 0.09 -15.58 -9.55
N GLY A 47 -0.42 -14.43 -9.99
CA GLY A 47 -1.66 -14.32 -10.77
C GLY A 47 -2.93 -14.43 -9.93
N GLU A 48 -2.81 -14.48 -8.60
CA GLU A 48 -3.96 -14.44 -7.69
C GLU A 48 -4.69 -13.09 -7.78
N LEU A 49 -3.93 -12.00 -7.94
CA LEU A 49 -4.46 -10.68 -8.26
C LEU A 49 -4.05 -10.27 -9.66
N VAL A 50 -4.92 -9.50 -10.31
CA VAL A 50 -4.67 -8.92 -11.63
C VAL A 50 -4.85 -7.41 -11.55
N LYS A 51 -3.88 -6.66 -12.09
CA LYS A 51 -3.94 -5.20 -12.19
C LYS A 51 -4.92 -4.80 -13.30
N ILE A 52 -5.97 -4.05 -12.94
CA ILE A 52 -7.06 -3.69 -13.86
C ILE A 52 -6.66 -2.52 -14.78
N PHE A 53 -5.86 -1.58 -14.27
CA PHE A 53 -5.42 -0.39 -15.00
C PHE A 53 -3.93 -0.16 -14.80
N ASP A 54 -3.24 0.23 -15.87
CA ASP A 54 -1.81 0.55 -15.81
C ASP A 54 -1.52 1.87 -15.11
N ALA A 55 -2.50 2.79 -15.08
CA ALA A 55 -2.38 4.09 -14.45
C ALA A 55 -2.18 3.95 -12.93
N ALA A 56 -1.02 4.38 -12.43
CA ALA A 56 -0.76 4.53 -11.01
C ALA A 56 -1.21 5.92 -10.52
N ILE A 57 -1.70 5.97 -9.28
CA ILE A 57 -2.00 7.21 -8.57
C ILE A 57 -0.85 7.48 -7.61
N ASP A 58 -0.10 8.54 -7.86
CA ASP A 58 0.84 9.08 -6.87
C ASP A 58 0.06 9.88 -5.82
N ASP A 59 0.08 9.38 -4.59
CA ASP A 59 -0.56 10.01 -3.44
C ASP A 59 0.42 10.73 -2.51
N GLY A 60 1.69 10.84 -2.93
CA GLY A 60 2.78 11.52 -2.21
C GLY A 60 3.25 10.78 -0.96
N ARG A 61 2.87 9.51 -0.75
CA ARG A 61 3.25 8.74 0.45
C ARG A 61 4.23 7.62 0.11
N ASP A 62 5.39 7.68 0.75
CA ASP A 62 6.45 6.68 0.68
C ASP A 62 6.66 5.93 2.01
N TYR A 63 7.46 4.87 1.97
CA TYR A 63 7.93 4.14 3.14
C TYR A 63 9.30 4.64 3.58
N TYR A 64 9.37 5.19 4.81
CA TYR A 64 10.61 5.72 5.38
C TYR A 64 11.16 4.83 6.48
N LEU A 65 12.48 4.68 6.48
CA LEU A 65 13.21 4.09 7.61
C LEU A 65 13.64 5.19 8.58
N CYS A 66 12.91 5.33 9.68
CA CYS A 66 13.16 6.36 10.68
C CYS A 66 14.10 5.86 11.78
N VAL A 67 15.02 6.72 12.20
CA VAL A 67 15.95 6.47 13.30
C VAL A 67 15.91 7.63 14.28
N ARG A 68 16.15 7.33 15.57
CA ARG A 68 16.26 8.37 16.59
C ARG A 68 17.50 9.24 16.30
N GLN A 69 17.33 10.56 16.37
CA GLN A 69 18.44 11.52 16.25
C GLN A 69 19.15 11.74 17.59
N ASP A 70 18.46 11.51 18.70
CA ASP A 70 18.88 11.80 20.08
C ASP A 70 19.63 10.64 20.74
N SER A 71 19.84 9.53 20.04
CA SER A 71 20.53 8.35 20.57
C SER A 71 21.29 7.60 19.50
N ASP A 72 22.47 7.09 19.87
CA ASP A 72 23.20 6.17 19.01
C ASP A 72 22.46 4.84 18.84
N MET A 73 22.44 4.37 17.60
CA MET A 73 21.89 3.06 17.29
C MET A 73 22.85 1.95 17.74
N THR A 74 22.31 0.89 18.33
CA THR A 74 23.08 -0.29 18.71
C THR A 74 23.77 -0.92 17.48
N PRO A 75 24.87 -1.67 17.64
CA PRO A 75 25.50 -2.37 16.53
C PRO A 75 24.52 -3.25 15.74
N ASN A 76 23.64 -3.98 16.44
CA ASN A 76 22.60 -4.81 15.81
C ASN A 76 21.57 -3.97 15.05
N GLY A 77 21.20 -2.80 15.58
CA GLY A 77 20.32 -1.87 14.87
C GLY A 77 20.95 -1.40 13.57
N LYS A 78 22.25 -1.05 13.58
CA LYS A 78 22.98 -0.62 12.36
C LYS A 78 23.02 -1.72 11.30
N LEU A 79 23.21 -2.97 11.73
CA LEU A 79 23.14 -4.13 10.84
C LEU A 79 21.75 -4.27 10.21
N LEU A 80 20.67 -4.19 11.01
CA LEU A 80 19.30 -4.25 10.50
C LEU A 80 18.98 -3.10 9.54
N GLN A 81 19.36 -1.86 9.89
CA GLN A 81 19.19 -0.69 9.02
C GLN A 81 19.88 -0.90 7.68
N SER A 82 21.13 -1.38 7.70
CA SER A 82 21.90 -1.60 6.48
C SER A 82 21.26 -2.67 5.61
N TRP A 83 20.82 -3.77 6.22
CA TRP A 83 20.11 -4.84 5.52
C TRP A 83 18.79 -4.34 4.91
N LEU A 84 17.96 -3.61 5.65
CA LEU A 84 16.70 -3.05 5.14
C LEU A 84 16.91 -2.13 3.94
N ARG A 85 17.95 -1.28 3.97
CA ARG A 85 18.29 -0.41 2.83
C ARG A 85 18.74 -1.20 1.62
N GLN A 86 19.45 -2.32 1.81
CA GLN A 86 19.81 -3.21 0.71
C GLN A 86 18.58 -3.91 0.11
N GLN A 87 17.65 -4.36 0.95
CA GLN A 87 16.40 -4.99 0.47
C GLN A 87 15.49 -4.00 -0.25
N ALA A 88 15.50 -2.72 0.12
CA ALA A 88 14.67 -1.69 -0.52
C ALA A 88 15.17 -1.25 -1.90
N LEU A 89 16.43 -1.53 -2.24
CA LEU A 89 17.06 -1.17 -3.53
C LEU A 89 17.07 -2.33 -4.55
N GLY A 90 16.68 -3.54 -4.13
CA GLY A 90 16.61 -4.73 -4.98
C GLY A 90 15.19 -5.01 -5.43
#